data_AF-A0A2N1JJ01-F1
#
_entry.id   AF-A0A2N1JJ01-F1
#
_cell.length_a   1.000
_cell.length_b   1.000
_cell.length_c   1.000
_cell.angle_alpha   90.00
_cell.angle_beta   90.00
_cell.angle_gamma   90.00
#
_symmetry.space_group_name_H-M   'P 1'
#
loop_
_entity.id
_entity.type
_entity.pdbx_description
1 polymer ?
#
loop_
_entity_poly.entity_id
_entity_poly.type
_entity_poly.pdbx_seq_one_letter_code
_entity_poly.pdbx_strand_id
1 'polypeptide(L)'
;MTLRDPHGPVPEGVSAFLAGVVGTVCFGAFGILGLGMLSFFTDVDIISVEGLTLWPGVAGMAVAIAVFACLLAPVLRRRLPPFGAVVLVALATALAHLAAVWLSAMVGGAGLAHAAAAASQIVVRGSSLVIVVAALIAGWIAVALRRSRSGTPRWPWERDEAE
;
A
#
# COMPACT_ATOMS: atom_id res chain seq x y z
N MET A 1 2.90 -34.56 33.45
CA MET A 1 1.55 -34.69 32.89
C MET A 1 1.09 -33.29 32.51
N THR A 2 1.34 -32.87 31.27
CA THR A 2 0.97 -31.53 30.78
C THR A 2 -0.50 -31.57 30.36
N LEU A 3 -1.35 -30.77 31.03
CA LEU A 3 -2.75 -30.58 30.66
C LEU A 3 -2.82 -30.16 29.19
N ARG A 4 -3.41 -31.02 28.36
CA ARG A 4 -3.66 -30.76 26.94
C ARG A 4 -4.76 -29.70 26.89
N ASP A 5 -4.43 -28.51 26.40
CA ASP A 5 -5.40 -27.41 26.27
C ASP A 5 -6.57 -27.86 25.36
N PRO A 6 -7.83 -27.84 25.83
CA PRO A 6 -8.98 -28.28 25.07
C PRO A 6 -9.25 -27.44 23.81
N HIS A 7 -8.60 -26.27 23.66
CA HIS A 7 -8.76 -25.40 22.50
C HIS A 7 -7.80 -25.69 21.34
N GLY A 8 -6.94 -26.71 21.45
CA GLY A 8 -5.95 -27.03 20.42
C GLY A 8 -4.83 -25.97 20.32
N PRO A 9 -3.83 -26.17 19.43
CA PRO A 9 -2.75 -25.20 19.27
C PRO A 9 -3.29 -23.86 18.75
N VAL A 10 -2.82 -22.76 19.35
CA VAL A 10 -3.19 -21.39 18.92
C VAL A 10 -2.83 -21.23 17.44
N PRO A 11 -3.77 -20.81 16.56
CA PRO A 11 -3.48 -20.68 15.15
C PRO A 11 -2.35 -19.68 14.91
N GLU A 12 -1.41 -20.04 14.04
CA GLU A 12 -0.21 -19.24 13.75
C GLU A 12 -0.50 -17.90 13.02
N GLY A 13 -1.75 -17.68 12.61
CA GLY A 13 -2.21 -16.50 11.90
C GLY A 13 -1.72 -16.44 10.44
N VAL A 14 -2.01 -15.34 9.75
CA VAL A 14 -1.57 -15.12 8.36
C VAL A 14 -0.06 -14.89 8.33
N SER A 15 0.65 -15.57 7.41
CA SER A 15 2.10 -15.41 7.26
C SER A 15 2.47 -13.96 6.90
N ALA A 16 3.63 -13.48 7.37
CA ALA A 16 4.07 -12.12 7.09
C ALA A 16 4.21 -11.83 5.58
N PHE A 17 4.58 -12.85 4.80
CA PHE A 17 4.67 -12.77 3.35
C PHE A 17 3.29 -12.56 2.72
N LEU A 18 2.31 -13.40 3.04
CA LEU A 18 0.97 -13.30 2.48
C LEU A 18 0.29 -11.97 2.86
N ALA A 19 0.43 -11.54 4.10
CA ALA A 19 -0.05 -10.23 4.55
C ALA A 19 0.60 -9.08 3.75
N GLY A 20 1.89 -9.18 3.44
CA GLY A 20 2.62 -8.21 2.62
C GLY A 20 2.13 -8.18 1.16
N VAL A 21 1.89 -9.35 0.57
CA VAL A 21 1.32 -9.46 -0.79
C VAL A 21 -0.06 -8.83 -0.84
N VAL A 22 -0.96 -9.21 0.07
CA VAL A 22 -2.33 -8.65 0.13
C VAL A 22 -2.28 -7.14 0.33
N GLY A 23 -1.46 -6.65 1.26
CA GLY A 23 -1.27 -5.21 1.47
C GLY A 23 -0.80 -4.49 0.20
N THR A 24 0.18 -5.06 -0.51
CA THR A 24 0.74 -4.43 -1.72
C THR A 24 -0.30 -4.39 -2.86
N VAL A 25 -1.06 -5.48 -3.04
CA VAL A 25 -2.14 -5.54 -4.03
C VAL A 25 -3.26 -4.55 -3.68
N CYS A 26 -3.67 -4.49 -2.41
CA CYS A 26 -4.65 -3.51 -1.93
C CYS A 26 -4.16 -2.08 -2.16
N PHE A 27 -2.88 -1.79 -1.94
CA PHE A 27 -2.33 -0.46 -2.19
C PHE A 27 -2.45 -0.07 -3.67
N GLY A 28 -2.04 -0.96 -4.58
CA GLY A 28 -2.19 -0.73 -6.02
C GLY A 28 -3.66 -0.54 -6.43
N ALA A 29 -4.55 -1.40 -5.94
CA ALA A 29 -5.98 -1.34 -6.22
C ALA A 29 -6.63 -0.04 -5.71
N PHE A 30 -6.37 0.36 -4.46
CA PHE A 30 -6.87 1.61 -3.90
C PHE A 30 -6.25 2.85 -4.57
N GLY A 31 -4.99 2.75 -5.00
CA GLY A 31 -4.34 3.79 -5.80
C GLY A 31 -5.07 4.01 -7.12
N ILE A 32 -5.33 2.95 -7.89
CA ILE A 32 -6.07 3.00 -9.16
C ILE A 32 -7.49 3.52 -8.94
N LEU A 33 -8.21 2.93 -7.98
CA LEU A 33 -9.58 3.34 -7.65
C LEU A 33 -9.64 4.81 -7.23
N GLY A 34 -8.80 5.22 -6.29
CA GLY A 34 -8.81 6.57 -5.74
C GLY A 34 -8.42 7.62 -6.77
N LEU A 35 -7.43 7.34 -7.62
CA LEU A 35 -7.06 8.23 -8.72
C LEU A 35 -8.19 8.28 -9.77
N GLY A 36 -8.82 7.15 -10.09
CA GLY A 36 -9.99 7.11 -10.97
C GLY A 36 -11.18 7.90 -10.44
N MET A 37 -11.50 7.78 -9.14
CA MET A 37 -12.54 8.56 -8.49
C MET A 37 -12.19 10.05 -8.48
N LEU A 38 -10.94 10.41 -8.17
CA LEU A 38 -10.50 11.80 -8.21
C LEU A 38 -10.65 12.40 -9.61
N SER A 39 -10.26 11.65 -10.66
CA SER A 39 -10.46 12.05 -12.06
C SER A 39 -11.94 12.28 -12.37
N PHE A 40 -12.81 11.31 -12.02
CA PHE A 40 -14.25 11.40 -12.24
C PHE A 40 -14.91 12.61 -11.55
N PHE A 41 -14.52 12.91 -10.31
CA PHE A 41 -15.12 14.03 -9.57
C PHE A 41 -14.57 15.40 -9.96
N THR A 42 -13.31 15.45 -10.41
CA THR A 42 -12.67 16.72 -10.74
C THR A 42 -12.84 17.10 -12.21
N ASP A 43 -13.29 16.17 -13.07
CA ASP A 43 -13.36 16.34 -14.53
C ASP A 43 -12.01 16.78 -15.14
N VAL A 44 -10.92 16.45 -14.44
CA VAL A 44 -9.54 16.77 -14.81
C VAL A 44 -8.81 15.47 -15.12
N ASP A 45 -8.29 15.38 -16.34
CA ASP A 45 -7.30 14.36 -16.65
C ASP A 45 -6.05 14.59 -15.79
N ILE A 46 -5.80 13.64 -14.87
CA ILE A 46 -4.65 13.67 -13.95
C ILE A 46 -3.31 13.72 -14.72
N ILE A 47 -3.31 13.38 -16.02
CA ILE A 47 -2.16 13.40 -16.93
C ILE A 47 -2.44 14.27 -18.19
N SER A 48 -3.20 15.36 -18.09
CA SER A 48 -3.27 16.35 -19.18
C SER A 48 -2.45 17.60 -18.82
N VAL A 49 -1.13 17.43 -18.76
CA VAL A 49 -0.21 18.57 -18.93
C VAL A 49 0.30 18.49 -20.36
N GLU A 50 0.03 19.51 -21.16
CA GLU A 50 0.51 19.63 -22.54
C GLU A 50 2.03 19.35 -22.59
N GLY A 51 2.42 18.25 -23.25
CA GLY A 51 3.81 17.85 -23.44
C GLY A 51 4.35 16.75 -22.50
N LEU A 52 3.58 16.25 -21.52
CA LEU A 52 4.00 15.14 -20.67
C LEU A 52 3.46 13.80 -21.17
N THR A 53 4.37 12.85 -21.44
CA THR A 53 4.01 11.47 -21.81
C THR A 53 3.46 10.70 -20.59
N LEU A 54 2.82 9.56 -20.82
CA LEU A 54 2.29 8.66 -19.77
C LEU A 54 3.36 8.21 -18.73
N TRP A 55 4.64 8.27 -19.12
CA TRP A 55 5.75 7.63 -18.42
C TRP A 55 5.99 8.08 -16.97
N PRO A 56 5.94 9.38 -16.60
CA PRO A 56 6.22 9.79 -15.23
C PRO A 56 5.20 9.27 -14.21
N GLY A 57 3.92 9.18 -14.61
CA GLY A 57 2.88 8.61 -13.74
C GLY A 57 3.09 7.11 -13.48
N VAL A 58 3.40 6.35 -14.54
CA VAL A 58 3.69 4.92 -14.44
C VAL A 58 4.95 4.67 -13.60
N ALA A 59 6.03 5.40 -13.87
CA ALA A 59 7.28 5.29 -13.13
C ALA A 59 7.07 5.64 -11.65
N GLY A 60 6.36 6.74 -11.37
CA GLY A 60 6.02 7.15 -10.01
C GLY A 60 5.23 6.10 -9.25
N MET A 61 4.21 5.50 -9.88
CA MET A 61 3.40 4.46 -9.25
C MET A 61 4.21 3.18 -9.01
N ALA A 62 5.02 2.75 -9.98
CA ALA A 62 5.86 1.56 -9.84
C ALA A 62 6.86 1.71 -8.67
N VAL A 63 7.50 2.87 -8.55
CA VAL A 63 8.39 3.18 -7.42
C VAL A 63 7.62 3.21 -6.10
N ALA A 64 6.43 3.81 -6.07
CA ALA A 64 5.60 3.84 -4.86
C ALA A 64 5.24 2.44 -4.37
N ILE A 65 4.82 1.54 -5.26
CA ILE A 65 4.50 0.14 -4.95
C ILE A 65 5.73 -0.58 -4.39
N ALA A 66 6.88 -0.43 -5.05
CA ALA A 66 8.12 -1.05 -4.60
C ALA A 66 8.54 -0.56 -3.20
N VAL A 67 8.50 0.76 -2.98
CA VAL A 67 8.85 1.36 -1.68
C VAL A 67 7.86 0.93 -0.59
N PHE A 68 6.56 0.93 -0.88
CA PHE A 68 5.54 0.45 0.04
C PHE A 68 5.82 -1.00 0.46
N ALA A 69 6.03 -1.90 -0.49
CA ALA A 69 6.31 -3.31 -0.22
C ALA A 69 7.60 -3.50 0.61
N CYS A 70 8.67 -2.80 0.22
CA CYS A 70 9.96 -2.87 0.90
C CYS A 70 9.90 -2.36 2.35
N LEU A 71 9.21 -1.25 2.60
CA LEU A 71 9.09 -0.66 3.94
C LEU A 71 8.09 -1.40 4.82
N LEU A 72 7.04 -1.97 4.25
CA LEU A 72 6.05 -2.75 5.00
C LEU A 72 6.59 -4.13 5.42
N ALA A 73 7.44 -4.76 4.60
CA ALA A 73 8.03 -6.07 4.88
C ALA A 73 8.68 -6.20 6.28
N PRO A 74 9.61 -5.33 6.71
CA PRO A 74 10.21 -5.41 8.05
C PRO A 74 9.21 -5.13 9.17
N VAL A 75 8.15 -4.33 8.93
CA VAL A 75 7.09 -4.08 9.91
C VAL A 75 6.31 -5.38 10.18
N LEU A 76 5.92 -6.10 9.12
CA LEU A 76 5.13 -7.34 9.23
C LEU A 76 5.93 -8.54 9.76
N ARG A 77 7.26 -8.51 9.63
CA ARG A 77 8.16 -9.52 10.21
C ARG A 77 8.23 -9.46 11.74
N ARG A 78 7.80 -8.36 12.38
CA ARG A 78 7.72 -8.26 13.85
C ARG A 78 6.63 -9.21 14.38
N ARG A 79 6.85 -9.77 15.59
CA ARG A 79 5.85 -10.64 16.25
C ARG A 79 4.50 -9.94 16.46
N LEU A 80 4.54 -8.64 16.78
CA LEU A 80 3.37 -7.79 16.99
C LEU A 80 3.57 -6.48 16.20
N PRO A 81 3.17 -6.43 14.92
CA PRO A 81 3.36 -5.23 14.08
C PRO A 81 2.53 -4.05 14.63
N PRO A 82 3.12 -2.88 14.92
CA PRO A 82 2.37 -1.72 15.41
C PRO A 82 1.60 -1.02 14.28
N PHE A 83 0.33 -0.69 14.51
CA PHE A 83 -0.49 0.07 13.54
C PHE A 83 0.10 1.46 13.23
N GLY A 84 0.75 2.11 14.20
CA GLY A 84 1.36 3.42 14.02
C GLY A 84 2.54 3.42 13.03
N ALA A 85 3.25 2.30 12.84
CA ALA A 85 4.34 2.24 11.86
C ALA A 85 3.85 2.39 10.42
N VAL A 86 2.58 2.07 10.15
CA VAL A 86 1.96 2.22 8.82
C VAL A 86 1.93 3.69 8.39
N VAL A 87 1.84 4.63 9.33
CA VAL A 87 1.86 6.07 9.02
C VAL A 87 3.18 6.47 8.39
N LEU A 88 4.31 6.05 8.97
CA LEU A 88 5.63 6.34 8.42
C LEU A 88 5.84 5.66 7.06
N VAL A 89 5.35 4.43 6.88
CA VAL A 89 5.38 3.74 5.58
C VAL A 89 4.60 4.54 4.54
N ALA A 90 3.37 4.95 4.84
CA ALA A 90 2.52 5.70 3.92
C ALA A 90 3.15 7.06 3.53
N LEU A 91 3.71 7.79 4.50
CA LEU A 91 4.41 9.05 4.24
C LEU A 91 5.64 8.85 3.37
N ALA A 92 6.48 7.85 3.68
CA ALA A 92 7.66 7.54 2.87
C ALA A 92 7.29 7.09 1.45
N THR A 93 6.24 6.29 1.29
CA THR A 93 5.70 5.89 -0.02
C THR A 93 5.22 7.10 -0.83
N ALA A 94 4.49 8.02 -0.21
CA ALA A 94 4.02 9.22 -0.90
C ALA A 94 5.17 10.15 -1.30
N LEU A 95 6.17 10.31 -0.44
CA LEU A 95 7.39 11.06 -0.76
C LEU A 95 8.18 10.42 -1.91
N ALA A 96 8.33 9.09 -1.88
CA ALA A 96 8.99 8.36 -2.95
C ALA A 96 8.24 8.45 -4.28
N HIS A 97 6.91 8.39 -4.25
CA HIS A 97 6.07 8.62 -5.42
C HIS A 97 6.33 10.00 -6.02
N LEU A 98 6.27 11.05 -5.20
CA LEU A 98 6.48 12.43 -5.64
C LEU A 98 7.89 12.62 -6.22
N ALA A 99 8.92 12.12 -5.53
CA ALA A 99 10.30 12.17 -6.00
C ALA A 99 10.50 11.43 -7.33
N ALA A 100 9.88 10.26 -7.50
CA ALA A 100 9.96 9.49 -8.74
C ALA A 100 9.26 10.17 -9.91
N VAL A 101 8.08 10.75 -9.69
CA VAL A 101 7.40 11.54 -10.73
C VAL A 101 8.25 12.74 -11.13
N TRP A 102 8.80 13.47 -10.16
CA TRP A 102 9.65 14.64 -10.41
C TRP A 102 10.92 14.26 -11.20
N LEU A 103 11.65 13.22 -10.76
CA LEU A 103 12.83 12.71 -11.46
C LEU A 103 12.50 12.23 -12.87
N SER A 104 11.41 11.50 -13.05
CA SER A 104 11.00 10.98 -14.36
C SER A 104 10.60 12.11 -15.32
N ALA A 105 9.93 13.15 -14.83
CA ALA A 105 9.62 14.35 -15.61
C ALA A 105 10.88 15.11 -16.03
N MET A 106 11.88 15.22 -15.14
CA MET A 106 13.18 15.85 -15.47
C MET A 106 13.94 15.07 -16.55
N VAL A 107 13.98 13.73 -16.45
CA VAL A 107 14.60 12.87 -17.47
C VAL A 107 13.86 12.98 -18.82
N GLY A 108 12.55 13.23 -18.79
CA GLY A 108 11.73 13.49 -19.98
C GLY A 108 11.99 14.82 -20.68
N GLY A 109 12.92 15.64 -20.21
CA GLY A 109 13.31 16.90 -20.85
C GLY A 109 12.47 18.13 -20.44
N ALA A 110 11.58 17.99 -19.46
CA ALA A 110 10.89 19.15 -18.88
C ALA A 110 11.91 19.99 -18.08
N GLY A 111 12.11 21.25 -18.46
CA GLY A 111 12.99 22.16 -17.71
C GLY A 111 12.60 22.24 -16.23
N LEU A 112 13.57 22.52 -15.34
CA LEU A 112 13.39 22.54 -13.86
C LEU A 112 12.12 23.27 -13.39
N ALA A 113 11.75 24.38 -14.03
CA ALA A 113 10.56 25.16 -13.72
C ALA A 113 9.24 24.42 -14.05
N HIS A 114 9.20 23.67 -15.16
CA HIS A 114 8.04 22.87 -15.56
C HIS A 114 7.91 21.59 -14.73
N ALA A 115 9.03 20.95 -14.36
CA ALA A 115 9.03 19.80 -13.46
C ALA A 115 8.57 20.17 -12.04
N ALA A 116 9.00 21.33 -11.53
CA ALA A 116 8.53 21.87 -10.25
C ALA A 116 7.05 22.26 -10.29
N ALA A 117 6.59 22.88 -11.38
CA ALA A 117 5.17 23.19 -11.59
C ALA A 117 4.31 21.91 -11.64
N ALA A 118 4.72 20.88 -12.37
CA ALA A 118 4.03 19.59 -12.43
C ALA A 118 3.98 18.89 -11.04
N ALA A 119 5.09 18.86 -10.31
CA ALA A 119 5.12 18.32 -8.95
C ALA A 119 4.21 19.12 -7.99
N SER A 120 4.18 20.45 -8.12
CA SER A 120 3.29 21.29 -7.31
C SER A 120 1.82 21.06 -7.64
N GLN A 121 1.47 20.80 -8.91
CA GLN A 121 0.09 20.48 -9.29
C GLN A 121 -0.37 19.13 -8.75
N ILE A 122 0.51 18.14 -8.65
CA ILE A 122 0.20 16.83 -8.04
C ILE A 122 -0.13 17.01 -6.54
N VAL A 123 0.65 17.85 -5.85
CA VAL A 123 0.41 18.17 -4.44
C VAL A 123 -0.88 18.98 -4.26
N VAL A 124 -1.14 19.96 -5.14
CA VAL A 124 -2.31 20.85 -5.04
C VAL A 124 -3.61 20.19 -5.50
N ARG A 125 -3.56 19.25 -6.47
CA ARG A 125 -4.74 18.55 -7.01
C ARG A 125 -5.18 17.33 -6.19
N GLY A 126 -4.49 17.01 -5.09
CA GLY A 126 -4.94 16.00 -4.13
C GLY A 126 -4.55 14.55 -4.45
N SER A 127 -3.80 14.28 -5.53
CA SER A 127 -3.35 12.92 -5.85
C SER A 127 -2.36 12.38 -4.81
N SER A 128 -1.51 13.23 -4.23
CA SER A 128 -0.67 12.83 -3.09
C SER A 128 -1.49 12.39 -1.87
N LEU A 129 -2.62 13.03 -1.60
CA LEU A 129 -3.51 12.64 -0.51
C LEU A 129 -4.14 11.27 -0.78
N VAL A 130 -4.56 11.00 -2.02
CA VAL A 130 -5.08 9.69 -2.43
C VAL A 130 -4.04 8.60 -2.19
N ILE A 131 -2.78 8.81 -2.58
CA ILE A 131 -1.71 7.82 -2.37
C ILE A 131 -1.47 7.58 -0.88
N VAL A 132 -1.46 8.63 -0.05
CA VAL A 132 -1.30 8.49 1.40
C VAL A 132 -2.46 7.67 1.99
N VAL A 133 -3.70 8.01 1.66
CA VAL A 133 -4.90 7.31 2.18
C VAL A 133 -4.92 5.85 1.72
N ALA A 134 -4.63 5.59 0.44
CA ALA A 134 -4.52 4.24 -0.10
C ALA A 134 -3.46 3.41 0.64
N ALA A 135 -2.27 3.97 0.86
CA ALA A 135 -1.19 3.31 1.58
C ALA A 135 -1.55 3.04 3.05
N LEU A 136 -2.23 3.98 3.71
CA LEU A 136 -2.70 3.81 5.09
C LEU A 136 -3.70 2.66 5.21
N ILE A 137 -4.74 2.66 4.38
CA ILE A 137 -5.78 1.61 4.39
C ILE A 137 -5.16 0.25 4.08
N ALA A 138 -4.36 0.17 3.02
CA ALA A 138 -3.72 -1.07 2.61
C ALA A 138 -2.75 -1.62 3.68
N GLY A 139 -1.95 -0.74 4.29
CA GLY A 139 -1.03 -1.13 5.37
C GLY A 139 -1.76 -1.56 6.63
N TRP A 140 -2.88 -0.92 6.98
CA TRP A 140 -3.72 -1.35 8.09
C TRP A 140 -4.37 -2.71 7.84
N ILE A 141 -4.87 -2.98 6.63
CA ILE A 141 -5.38 -4.31 6.26
C ILE A 141 -4.28 -5.35 6.44
N ALA A 142 -3.06 -5.10 5.95
CA ALA A 142 -1.94 -6.03 6.10
C ALA A 142 -1.57 -6.28 7.58
N VAL A 143 -1.52 -5.22 8.40
CA VAL A 143 -1.25 -5.34 9.85
C VAL A 143 -2.39 -6.07 10.56
N ALA A 144 -3.65 -5.81 10.19
CA ALA A 144 -4.82 -6.48 10.75
C ALA A 144 -4.80 -7.98 10.43
N LEU A 145 -4.50 -8.37 9.18
CA LEU A 145 -4.32 -9.77 8.77
C LEU A 145 -3.18 -10.44 9.53
N ARG A 146 -2.06 -9.73 9.73
CA ARG A 146 -0.93 -10.28 10.49
C ARG A 146 -1.25 -10.44 11.98
N ARG A 147 -2.12 -9.59 12.53
CA ARG A 147 -2.59 -9.66 13.93
C ARG A 147 -3.75 -10.62 14.12
N SER A 148 -4.52 -10.92 13.07
CA SER A 148 -5.65 -11.85 13.17
C SER A 148 -5.12 -13.24 13.47
N ARG A 149 -5.55 -13.78 14.62
CA ARG A 149 -5.37 -15.19 14.99
C ARG A 149 -6.45 -16.08 14.39
N SER A 150 -7.12 -15.64 13.33
CA SER A 150 -8.02 -16.48 12.58
C SER A 150 -7.18 -17.59 11.96
N GLY A 151 -7.33 -18.80 12.48
CA GLY A 151 -6.72 -19.98 11.89
C GLY A 151 -7.32 -20.29 10.53
N THR A 152 -6.81 -21.34 9.91
CA THR A 152 -7.46 -21.95 8.74
C THR A 152 -8.95 -22.13 9.06
N PRO A 153 -9.87 -21.62 8.23
CA PRO A 153 -11.29 -21.86 8.42
C PRO A 153 -11.50 -23.37 8.47
N ARG A 154 -11.87 -23.89 9.64
CA ARG A 154 -12.18 -25.29 9.84
C ARG A 154 -13.66 -25.45 10.03
N TRP A 155 -14.26 -26.32 9.26
CA TRP A 155 -15.67 -26.61 9.42
C TRP A 155 -15.91 -27.47 10.66
N PRO A 156 -17.09 -27.40 11.30
CA PRO A 156 -17.36 -28.14 12.53
C PRO A 156 -17.11 -29.64 12.41
N TRP A 157 -17.32 -30.23 11.23
CA TRP A 157 -17.12 -31.65 10.93
C TRP A 157 -15.67 -32.03 10.59
N GLU A 158 -14.76 -31.05 10.42
CA GLU A 158 -13.31 -31.28 10.23
C GLU A 158 -12.55 -31.38 11.57
N ARG A 159 -13.28 -31.26 12.69
CA ARG A 159 -12.74 -31.58 14.01
C ARG A 159 -12.97 -33.07 14.19
N ASP A 160 -11.95 -33.87 13.90
CA ASP A 160 -11.98 -35.28 14.27
C ASP A 160 -12.32 -35.35 15.76
N GLU A 161 -13.43 -36.02 16.06
CA GLU A 161 -13.90 -36.28 17.41
C GLU A 161 -12.80 -37.05 18.13
N ALA A 162 -11.98 -36.32 18.90
CA ALA A 162 -11.01 -36.93 19.79
C ALA A 162 -11.78 -37.50 20.98
N GLU A 163 -12.19 -38.77 20.85
CA GLU A 163 -12.26 -39.68 22.01
C GLU A 163 -10.87 -39.80 22.68
#